data_AF-A0A7C2C030-F1
#
_entry.id   AF-A0A7C2C030-F1
#
_cell.length_a   1.000
_cell.length_b   1.000
_cell.length_c   1.000
_cell.angle_alpha   90.00
_cell.angle_beta   90.00
_cell.angle_gamma   90.00
#
_symmetry.space_group_name_H-M   'P 1'
#
loop_
_entity.id
_entity.type
_entity.pdbx_description
1 polymer ?
#
loop_
_entity_poly.entity_id
_entity_poly.type
_entity_poly.pdbx_seq_one_letter_code
_entity_poly.pdbx_strand_id
1 'polypeptide(L)'
;MRAFPLHALLSLGALLTLGAYARRLGFLPEGAVLLGLGLYGALSLYGLRFGRAYLFLLLGLLAPWFPPAPFAVPLVFALAFGRRLPEKAQGAVYGWALVWPALALLLVWHVFPALYAFYLSLQGARFDLGVAPLPGRAKGQPGFGLVQGTNLVVFRQAPKEEQAVAKDFLQFVLSPRAQAVFATATGYVPVTEGALKDPAYQAYAAENPDYATIVRQSRYAKFEPALAEWEQIRFDILGQAIKEAVLNKADPKAALDKTQKLAEDLLAGKTR
;
A
#
# COMPACT_ATOMS: atom_id res chain seq x y z
N MET A 1 9.69 20.79 31.97
CA MET A 1 8.78 19.86 32.68
C MET A 1 8.63 18.59 31.84
N ARG A 2 8.83 17.40 32.42
CA ARG A 2 8.60 16.13 31.70
C ARG A 2 7.09 15.97 31.51
N ALA A 3 6.65 15.52 30.34
CA ALA A 3 5.25 15.20 30.05
C ALA A 3 5.05 13.68 30.07
N PHE A 4 3.84 13.23 30.40
CA PHE A 4 3.50 11.81 30.28
C PHE A 4 3.60 11.36 28.81
N PRO A 5 4.29 10.25 28.50
CA PRO A 5 4.47 9.77 27.13
C PRO A 5 3.22 9.05 26.63
N LEU A 6 2.10 9.77 26.46
CA LEU A 6 0.81 9.20 26.06
C LEU A 6 0.86 8.49 24.70
N HIS A 7 1.67 9.00 23.77
CA HIS A 7 1.91 8.36 22.47
C HIS A 7 2.57 6.98 22.61
N ALA A 8 3.46 6.79 23.59
CA ALA A 8 4.09 5.48 23.83
C ALA A 8 3.07 4.47 24.38
N LEU A 9 2.16 4.93 25.26
CA LEU A 9 1.07 4.10 25.76
C LEU A 9 0.09 3.72 24.64
N LEU A 10 -0.22 4.65 23.72
CA LEU A 10 -1.00 4.39 22.52
C LEU A 10 -0.34 3.36 21.60
N SER A 11 0.97 3.48 21.34
CA SER A 11 1.73 2.50 20.55
C SER A 11 1.70 1.10 21.18
N LEU A 12 1.96 1.02 22.48
CA LEU A 12 1.88 -0.23 23.23
C LEU A 12 0.45 -0.80 23.19
N GLY A 13 -0.55 0.06 23.31
CA GLY A 13 -1.97 -0.31 23.24
C GLY A 13 -2.38 -0.90 21.89
N ALA A 14 -1.89 -0.34 20.78
CA ALA A 14 -2.12 -0.88 19.44
C ALA A 14 -1.48 -2.26 19.28
N LEU A 15 -0.21 -2.42 19.69
CA LEU A 15 0.50 -3.70 19.65
C LEU A 15 -0.19 -4.75 20.53
N LEU A 16 -0.67 -4.36 21.71
CA LEU A 16 -1.43 -5.23 22.60
C LEU A 16 -2.76 -5.67 22.02
N THR A 17 -3.47 -4.75 21.36
CA THR A 17 -4.73 -5.06 20.67
C THR A 17 -4.49 -6.11 19.60
N LEU A 18 -3.48 -5.91 18.74
CA LEU A 18 -3.07 -6.86 17.71
C LEU A 18 -2.59 -8.18 18.30
N GLY A 19 -1.76 -8.13 19.35
CA GLY A 19 -1.24 -9.30 20.05
C GLY A 19 -2.34 -10.13 20.72
N ALA A 20 -3.37 -9.48 21.26
CA ALA A 20 -4.53 -10.17 21.83
C ALA A 20 -5.34 -10.92 20.77
N TYR A 21 -5.51 -10.36 19.57
CA TYR A 21 -6.10 -11.05 18.43
C TYR A 21 -5.20 -12.18 17.91
N ALA A 22 -3.90 -11.92 17.74
CA ALA A 22 -2.92 -12.93 17.31
C ALA A 22 -2.87 -14.13 18.26
N ARG A 23 -2.95 -13.89 19.57
CA ARG A 23 -3.07 -14.96 20.59
C ARG A 23 -4.32 -15.80 20.40
N ARG A 24 -5.48 -15.16 20.18
CA ARG A 24 -6.75 -15.89 19.92
C ARG A 24 -6.68 -16.78 18.67
N LEU A 25 -5.82 -16.40 17.72
CA LEU A 25 -5.56 -17.15 16.49
C LEU A 25 -4.40 -18.14 16.61
N GLY A 26 -3.77 -18.27 17.78
CA GLY A 26 -2.66 -19.21 18.03
C GLY A 26 -1.28 -18.74 17.55
N PHE A 27 -1.14 -17.49 17.09
CA PHE A 27 0.12 -16.95 16.57
C PHE A 27 1.02 -16.31 17.62
N LEU A 28 0.53 -16.09 18.84
CA LEU A 28 1.29 -15.44 19.90
C LEU A 28 1.07 -16.15 21.25
N PRO A 29 2.14 -16.46 22.01
CA PRO A 29 2.00 -17.12 23.31
C PRO A 29 1.36 -16.18 24.33
N GLU A 30 0.63 -16.75 25.29
CA GLU A 30 -0.07 -15.99 26.34
C GLU A 30 0.87 -15.13 27.18
N GLY A 31 2.08 -15.63 27.47
CA GLY A 31 3.09 -14.88 28.21
C GLY A 31 3.50 -13.56 27.56
N ALA A 32 3.49 -13.47 26.23
CA ALA A 32 3.82 -12.23 25.52
C ALA A 32 2.72 -11.16 25.70
N VAL A 33 1.45 -11.57 25.68
CA VAL A 33 0.32 -10.67 25.94
C VAL A 33 0.31 -10.21 27.39
N LEU A 34 0.56 -11.12 28.35
CA LEU A 34 0.66 -10.79 29.77
C LEU A 34 1.80 -9.81 30.08
N LEU A 35 2.98 -10.02 29.47
CA LEU A 35 4.10 -9.10 29.60
C LEU A 35 3.74 -7.70 29.10
N GLY A 36 3.12 -7.63 27.92
CA GLY A 36 2.66 -6.36 27.36
C GLY A 36 1.63 -5.67 28.25
N LEU A 37 0.67 -6.41 28.82
CA LEU A 37 -0.32 -5.87 29.76
C LEU A 37 0.34 -5.36 31.04
N GLY A 38 1.36 -6.06 31.54
CA GLY A 38 2.17 -5.60 32.68
C GLY A 38 2.88 -4.27 32.38
N LEU A 39 3.50 -4.14 31.20
CA LEU A 39 4.11 -2.89 30.74
C LEU A 39 3.07 -1.77 30.60
N TYR A 40 1.90 -2.06 30.02
CA TYR A 40 0.81 -1.10 29.87
C TYR A 40 0.31 -0.61 31.24
N GLY A 41 0.13 -1.53 32.19
CA GLY A 41 -0.24 -1.22 33.57
C GLY A 41 0.80 -0.34 34.26
N ALA A 42 2.08 -0.68 34.14
CA ALA A 42 3.17 0.10 34.71
C ALA A 42 3.23 1.54 34.14
N LEU A 43 3.09 1.70 32.82
CA LEU A 43 3.01 3.04 32.21
C LEU A 43 1.75 3.79 32.65
N SER A 44 0.60 3.13 32.73
CA SER A 44 -0.65 3.76 33.18
C SER A 44 -0.56 4.25 34.63
N LEU A 45 0.04 3.44 35.52
CA LEU A 45 0.31 3.83 36.91
C LEU A 45 1.32 4.97 37.00
N TYR A 46 2.35 4.99 36.16
CA TYR A 46 3.28 6.13 36.06
C TYR A 46 2.56 7.43 35.70
N GLY A 47 1.48 7.34 34.91
CA GLY A 47 0.60 8.46 34.56
C GLY A 47 0.00 9.20 35.77
N LEU A 48 -0.20 8.51 36.90
CA LEU A 48 -0.75 9.14 38.11
C LEU A 48 0.13 10.26 38.67
N ARG A 49 1.44 10.26 38.36
CA ARG A 49 2.35 11.38 38.71
C ARG A 49 2.01 12.69 37.99
N PHE A 50 1.19 12.62 36.94
CA PHE A 50 0.78 13.76 36.11
C PHE A 50 -0.67 14.19 36.36
N GLY A 51 -1.38 13.50 37.27
CA GLY A 51 -2.71 13.89 37.73
C GLY A 51 -3.68 12.72 37.88
N ARG A 52 -4.76 12.94 38.65
CA ARG A 52 -5.77 11.91 38.93
C ARG A 52 -6.55 11.45 37.70
N ALA A 53 -6.66 12.31 36.67
CA ALA A 53 -7.32 11.95 35.42
C ALA A 53 -6.66 10.74 34.73
N TYR A 54 -5.35 10.55 34.91
CA TYR A 54 -4.59 9.44 34.31
C TYR A 54 -4.99 8.08 34.90
N LEU A 55 -5.76 8.02 35.99
CA LEU A 55 -6.37 6.79 36.50
C LEU A 55 -7.24 6.12 35.44
N PHE A 56 -7.88 6.92 34.56
CA PHE A 56 -8.68 6.42 33.45
C PHE A 56 -7.91 5.47 32.52
N LEU A 57 -6.59 5.66 32.38
CA LEU A 57 -5.76 4.84 31.49
C LEU A 57 -5.68 3.37 31.92
N LEU A 58 -5.90 3.08 33.21
CA LEU A 58 -5.96 1.69 33.72
C LEU A 58 -7.12 0.89 33.14
N LEU A 59 -8.18 1.54 32.63
CA LEU A 59 -9.26 0.84 31.94
C LEU A 59 -8.79 0.08 30.70
N GLY A 60 -7.62 0.42 30.15
CA GLY A 60 -7.01 -0.36 29.07
C GLY A 60 -6.62 -1.79 29.49
N LEU A 61 -6.47 -2.06 30.79
CA LEU A 61 -6.23 -3.42 31.31
C LEU A 61 -7.44 -4.35 31.16
N LEU A 62 -8.60 -3.84 30.72
CA LEU A 62 -9.76 -4.65 30.36
C LEU A 62 -9.57 -5.44 29.06
N ALA A 63 -8.38 -5.40 28.45
CA ALA A 63 -8.02 -6.14 27.24
C ALA A 63 -8.46 -7.63 27.19
N PRO A 64 -8.38 -8.42 28.28
CA PRO A 64 -8.82 -9.82 28.26
C PRO A 64 -10.29 -9.98 27.85
N TRP A 65 -11.15 -9.06 28.29
CA TRP A 65 -12.59 -9.04 27.99
C TRP A 65 -12.92 -8.19 26.77
N PHE A 66 -12.19 -7.09 26.57
CA PHE A 66 -12.36 -6.18 25.45
C PHE A 66 -10.99 -5.88 24.81
N PRO A 67 -10.54 -6.71 23.85
CA PRO A 67 -9.21 -6.58 23.24
C PRO A 67 -8.82 -5.17 22.74
N PRO A 68 -9.74 -4.33 22.24
CA PRO A 68 -9.41 -2.95 21.86
C PRO A 68 -9.14 -1.99 23.01
N ALA A 69 -9.41 -2.36 24.28
CA ALA A 69 -9.31 -1.46 25.43
C ALA A 69 -7.94 -0.76 25.56
N PRO A 70 -6.79 -1.43 25.42
CA PRO A 70 -5.47 -0.79 25.53
C PRO A 70 -5.24 0.33 24.52
N PHE A 71 -5.91 0.31 23.38
CA PHE A 71 -5.81 1.35 22.36
C PHE A 71 -6.91 2.41 22.51
N ALA A 72 -8.15 1.97 22.68
CA ALA A 72 -9.32 2.85 22.73
C ALA A 72 -9.29 3.78 23.94
N VAL A 73 -8.86 3.29 25.11
CA VAL A 73 -8.86 4.06 26.35
C VAL A 73 -7.88 5.25 26.30
N PRO A 74 -6.59 5.08 25.93
CA PRO A 74 -5.69 6.21 25.74
C PRO A 74 -6.12 7.19 24.65
N LEU A 75 -6.80 6.70 23.60
CA LEU A 75 -7.33 7.55 22.53
C LEU A 75 -8.47 8.45 23.03
N VAL A 76 -9.44 7.88 23.75
CA VAL A 76 -10.52 8.63 24.39
C VAL A 76 -9.96 9.61 25.41
N PHE A 77 -8.96 9.19 26.20
CA PHE A 77 -8.26 10.08 27.12
C PHE A 77 -7.60 11.27 26.40
N ALA A 78 -6.92 11.02 25.28
CA ALA A 78 -6.31 12.07 24.47
C ALA A 78 -7.37 13.04 23.90
N LEU A 79 -8.51 12.56 23.44
CA LEU A 79 -9.59 13.42 22.93
C LEU A 79 -10.21 14.27 24.04
N ALA A 80 -10.41 13.70 25.23
CA ALA A 80 -11.04 14.39 26.36
C ALA A 80 -10.11 15.39 27.06
N PHE A 81 -8.82 15.05 27.21
CA PHE A 81 -7.87 15.82 28.02
C PHE A 81 -6.70 16.41 27.22
N GLY A 82 -6.59 16.10 25.93
CA GLY A 82 -5.45 16.46 25.08
C GLY A 82 -5.18 17.97 25.03
N ARG A 83 -6.22 18.81 25.02
CA ARG A 83 -6.07 20.28 25.03
C ARG A 83 -5.37 20.81 26.30
N ARG A 84 -5.33 20.04 27.38
CA ARG A 84 -4.67 20.39 28.65
C ARG A 84 -3.22 19.90 28.71
N LEU A 85 -2.78 19.10 27.73
CA LEU A 85 -1.40 18.62 27.66
C LEU A 85 -0.48 19.74 27.14
N PRO A 86 0.83 19.69 27.46
CA PRO A 86 1.80 20.57 26.81
C PRO A 86 1.77 20.42 25.29
N GLU A 87 2.00 21.51 24.55
CA GLU A 87 1.93 21.55 23.08
C GLU A 87 2.75 20.44 22.40
N LYS A 88 3.98 20.20 22.87
CA LYS A 88 4.82 19.10 22.36
C LYS A 88 4.17 17.72 22.54
N ALA A 89 3.45 17.50 23.63
CA ALA A 89 2.74 16.24 23.89
C ALA A 89 1.46 16.13 23.05
N GLN A 90 0.77 17.25 22.80
CA GLN A 90 -0.34 17.30 21.85
C GLN A 90 0.13 16.92 20.44
N GLY A 91 1.20 17.56 19.95
CA GLY A 91 1.78 17.26 18.64
C GLY A 91 2.20 15.80 18.49
N ALA A 92 2.84 15.22 19.50
CA ALA A 92 3.23 13.81 19.49
C ALA A 92 2.02 12.86 19.43
N VAL A 93 0.95 13.15 20.17
CA VAL A 93 -0.25 12.30 20.21
C VAL A 93 -1.09 12.44 18.95
N TYR A 94 -1.38 13.65 18.49
CA TYR A 94 -2.17 13.85 17.27
C TYR A 94 -1.40 13.46 16.01
N GLY A 95 -0.09 13.68 15.96
CA GLY A 95 0.77 13.15 14.91
C GLY A 95 0.72 11.63 14.85
N TRP A 96 0.81 10.96 15.99
CA TRP A 96 0.70 9.50 16.04
C TRP A 96 -0.70 8.96 15.76
N ALA A 97 -1.76 9.58 16.27
CA ALA A 97 -3.13 9.06 16.14
C ALA A 97 -3.80 9.41 14.81
N LEU A 98 -3.41 10.50 14.17
CA LEU A 98 -4.05 11.00 12.94
C LEU A 98 -3.13 10.91 11.72
N VAL A 99 -1.87 11.37 11.86
CA VAL A 99 -0.95 11.48 10.73
C VAL A 99 -0.36 10.12 10.37
N TRP A 100 0.07 9.32 11.34
CA TRP A 100 0.68 8.01 11.07
C TRP A 100 -0.29 6.98 10.47
N PRO A 101 -1.54 6.81 10.97
CA PRO A 101 -2.52 5.95 10.32
C PRO A 101 -2.91 6.44 8.94
N ALA A 102 -3.04 7.76 8.75
CA ALA A 102 -3.28 8.33 7.42
C ALA A 102 -2.09 8.08 6.49
N LEU A 103 -0.85 8.20 6.96
CA LEU A 103 0.35 7.86 6.19
C LEU A 103 0.47 6.36 5.92
N ALA A 104 0.13 5.50 6.88
CA ALA A 104 0.14 4.06 6.69
C ALA A 104 -0.94 3.64 5.67
N LEU A 105 -2.14 4.23 5.76
CA LEU A 105 -3.17 4.08 4.74
C LEU A 105 -2.66 4.62 3.40
N LEU A 106 -2.13 5.84 3.33
CA LEU A 106 -1.56 6.37 2.10
C LEU A 106 -0.48 5.44 1.54
N LEU A 107 0.45 4.92 2.34
CA LEU A 107 1.50 4.01 1.90
C LEU A 107 0.94 2.66 1.41
N VAL A 108 -0.06 2.10 2.10
CA VAL A 108 -0.79 0.90 1.64
C VAL A 108 -1.53 1.19 0.32
N TRP A 109 -2.05 2.40 0.15
CA TRP A 109 -2.77 2.86 -1.03
C TRP A 109 -1.86 3.30 -2.19
N HIS A 110 -0.58 3.63 -1.93
CA HIS A 110 0.41 3.93 -2.96
C HIS A 110 0.99 2.66 -3.63
N VAL A 111 0.74 1.47 -3.07
CA VAL A 111 1.37 0.20 -3.50
C VAL A 111 0.44 -0.69 -4.35
N PHE A 112 -0.86 -0.39 -4.45
CA PHE A 112 -1.86 -1.19 -5.21
C PHE A 112 -2.53 -0.34 -6.29
N PRO A 113 -3.16 -0.91 -7.36
CA PRO A 113 -3.39 -0.22 -8.64
C PRO A 113 -4.23 1.05 -8.45
N ALA A 114 -3.50 2.15 -8.24
CA ALA A 114 -3.99 3.32 -7.56
C ALA A 114 -5.07 4.02 -8.36
N LEU A 115 -5.08 3.85 -9.69
CA LEU A 115 -6.04 4.53 -10.53
C LEU A 115 -7.44 3.91 -10.47
N TYR A 116 -7.57 2.58 -10.43
CA TYR A 116 -8.89 1.93 -10.38
C TYR A 116 -9.48 1.99 -8.97
N ALA A 117 -8.67 1.79 -7.92
CA ALA A 117 -9.12 2.00 -6.55
C ALA A 117 -9.47 3.48 -6.26
N PHE A 118 -8.71 4.44 -6.80
CA PHE A 118 -9.08 5.85 -6.77
C PHE A 118 -10.37 6.12 -7.55
N TYR A 119 -10.51 5.58 -8.76
CA TYR A 119 -11.75 5.68 -9.54
C TYR A 119 -12.96 5.09 -8.78
N LEU A 120 -12.81 3.94 -8.12
CA LEU A 120 -13.85 3.35 -7.26
C LEU A 120 -14.17 4.27 -6.06
N SER A 121 -13.16 4.93 -5.46
CA SER A 121 -13.40 5.93 -4.41
C SER A 121 -14.17 7.16 -4.90
N LEU A 122 -14.12 7.43 -6.21
CA LEU A 122 -14.90 8.47 -6.87
C LEU A 122 -16.31 8.01 -7.28
N GLN A 123 -16.73 6.76 -7.01
CA GLN A 123 -18.12 6.34 -7.26
C GLN A 123 -19.15 7.06 -6.37
N GLY A 124 -18.71 7.82 -5.37
CA GLY A 124 -19.53 8.80 -4.63
C GLY A 124 -19.51 10.22 -5.22
N ALA A 125 -18.88 10.43 -6.37
CA ALA A 125 -18.82 11.73 -7.03
C ALA A 125 -20.22 12.18 -7.49
N ARG A 126 -20.48 13.49 -7.39
CA ARG A 126 -21.76 14.11 -7.80
C ARG A 126 -21.80 14.49 -9.28
N PHE A 127 -20.84 14.02 -10.08
CA PHE A 127 -20.69 14.33 -11.50
C PHE A 127 -20.38 13.06 -12.28
N ASP A 128 -20.71 13.05 -13.57
CA ASP A 128 -20.48 11.89 -14.43
C ASP A 128 -18.98 11.67 -14.64
N LEU A 129 -18.53 10.45 -14.34
CA LEU A 129 -17.16 10.01 -14.50
C LEU A 129 -17.16 8.76 -15.38
N GLY A 130 -16.19 8.66 -16.29
CA GLY A 130 -16.04 7.48 -17.16
C GLY A 130 -14.58 7.17 -17.47
N VAL A 131 -14.33 5.96 -17.96
CA VAL A 131 -12.99 5.49 -18.34
C VAL A 131 -12.89 5.31 -19.85
N ALA A 132 -11.82 5.86 -20.43
CA ALA A 132 -11.51 5.75 -21.85
C ALA A 132 -10.10 5.17 -22.06
N PRO A 133 -9.85 4.50 -23.20
CA PRO A 133 -8.51 4.08 -23.54
C PRO A 133 -7.55 5.26 -23.71
N LEU A 134 -6.26 5.03 -23.47
CA LEU A 134 -5.19 5.99 -23.77
C LEU A 134 -5.28 6.41 -25.25
N PRO A 135 -5.06 7.70 -25.57
CA PRO A 135 -5.08 8.15 -26.96
C PRO A 135 -3.88 7.61 -27.73
N GLY A 136 -4.13 7.11 -28.94
CA GLY A 136 -3.07 6.72 -29.88
C GLY A 136 -2.52 7.90 -30.69
N ARG A 137 -1.58 7.60 -31.58
CA ARG A 137 -0.94 8.61 -32.44
C ARG A 137 -1.85 9.11 -33.55
N ALA A 138 -2.77 8.26 -34.02
CA ALA A 138 -3.75 8.58 -35.05
C ALA A 138 -5.18 8.46 -34.52
N LYS A 139 -6.10 9.19 -35.17
CA LYS A 139 -7.54 9.14 -34.84
C LYS A 139 -8.05 7.70 -34.94
N GLY A 140 -8.73 7.23 -33.88
CA GLY A 140 -9.29 5.88 -33.82
C GLY A 140 -8.27 4.79 -33.45
N GLN A 141 -6.99 5.13 -33.28
CA GLN A 141 -5.99 4.19 -32.78
C GLN A 141 -5.97 4.24 -31.24
N PRO A 142 -6.12 3.10 -30.54
CA PRO A 142 -5.85 3.06 -29.11
C PRO A 142 -4.37 3.25 -28.85
N GLY A 143 -4.04 4.04 -27.83
CA GLY A 143 -2.71 4.12 -27.27
C GLY A 143 -2.32 2.83 -26.57
N PHE A 144 -1.05 2.75 -26.18
CA PHE A 144 -0.55 1.64 -25.38
C PHE A 144 -0.27 2.11 -23.95
N GLY A 145 -0.63 1.26 -22.98
CA GLY A 145 -0.11 1.36 -21.62
C GLY A 145 1.18 0.55 -21.48
N LEU A 146 2.01 0.90 -20.50
CA LEU A 146 3.07 0.01 -20.07
C LEU A 146 2.48 -1.06 -19.14
N VAL A 147 2.87 -2.32 -19.35
CA VAL A 147 2.58 -3.38 -18.38
C VAL A 147 3.39 -3.08 -17.12
N GLN A 148 2.71 -2.96 -15.99
CA GLN A 148 3.29 -2.68 -14.68
C GLN A 148 2.65 -3.61 -13.64
N GLY A 149 3.36 -3.87 -12.54
CA GLY A 149 2.89 -4.73 -11.46
C GLY A 149 4.02 -5.58 -10.89
N THR A 150 3.64 -6.62 -10.16
CA THR A 150 4.58 -7.53 -9.50
C THR A 150 4.64 -8.86 -10.24
N ASN A 151 5.84 -9.44 -10.34
CA ASN A 151 6.05 -10.75 -10.93
C ASN A 151 6.27 -11.80 -9.83
N LEU A 152 5.81 -13.02 -10.08
CA LEU A 152 6.22 -14.20 -9.31
C LEU A 152 7.40 -14.86 -10.02
N VAL A 153 8.47 -15.14 -9.30
CA VAL A 153 9.69 -15.75 -9.85
C VAL A 153 10.13 -16.94 -9.01
N VAL A 154 10.71 -17.95 -9.65
CA VAL A 154 11.33 -19.10 -8.99
C VAL A 154 12.84 -18.97 -9.14
N PHE A 155 13.55 -18.93 -8.01
CA PHE A 155 15.00 -18.80 -8.02
C PHE A 155 15.66 -20.08 -8.55
N ARG A 156 16.62 -19.91 -9.47
CA ARG A 156 17.37 -21.04 -10.06
C ARG A 156 18.08 -21.91 -9.01
N GLN A 157 18.50 -21.30 -7.89
CA GLN A 157 19.26 -21.95 -6.82
C GLN A 157 18.37 -22.68 -5.80
N ALA A 158 17.04 -22.56 -5.88
CA ALA A 158 16.14 -23.27 -4.97
C ALA A 158 16.27 -24.80 -5.14
N PRO A 159 16.08 -25.61 -4.09
CA PRO A 159 15.99 -27.06 -4.19
C PRO A 159 14.98 -27.52 -5.26
N LYS A 160 15.25 -28.67 -5.90
CA LYS A 160 14.39 -29.18 -6.99
C LYS A 160 12.95 -29.46 -6.56
N GLU A 161 12.78 -29.93 -5.32
CA GLU A 161 11.46 -30.18 -4.73
C GLU A 161 10.67 -28.87 -4.55
N GLU A 162 11.33 -27.80 -4.08
CA GLU A 162 10.71 -26.47 -3.97
C GLU A 162 10.36 -25.89 -5.34
N GLN A 163 11.22 -26.06 -6.35
CA GLN A 163 10.92 -25.64 -7.71
C GLN A 163 9.68 -26.35 -8.28
N ALA A 164 9.48 -27.63 -7.94
CA ALA A 164 8.31 -28.40 -8.37
C ALA A 164 7.03 -27.87 -7.71
N VAL A 165 7.03 -27.67 -6.38
CA VAL A 165 5.89 -27.09 -5.66
C VAL A 165 5.57 -25.68 -6.16
N ALA A 166 6.60 -24.86 -6.39
CA ALA A 166 6.44 -23.51 -6.92
C ALA A 166 5.81 -23.54 -8.32
N LYS A 167 6.18 -24.50 -9.17
CA LYS A 167 5.55 -24.68 -10.48
C LYS A 167 4.06 -25.01 -10.36
N ASP A 168 3.68 -25.92 -9.47
CA ASP A 168 2.28 -26.29 -9.27
C ASP A 168 1.46 -25.11 -8.74
N PHE A 169 2.04 -24.34 -7.81
CA PHE A 169 1.44 -23.10 -7.33
C PHE A 169 1.27 -22.07 -8.46
N LEU A 170 2.29 -21.86 -9.28
CA LEU A 170 2.21 -20.96 -10.43
C LEU A 170 1.12 -21.38 -11.42
N GLN A 171 0.97 -22.68 -11.68
CA GLN A 171 -0.11 -23.21 -12.53
C GLN A 171 -1.49 -22.94 -11.92
N PHE A 172 -1.64 -23.12 -10.61
CA PHE A 172 -2.89 -22.82 -9.92
C PHE A 172 -3.25 -21.33 -10.01
N VAL A 173 -2.31 -20.43 -9.67
CA VAL A 173 -2.61 -18.98 -9.67
C VAL A 173 -2.81 -18.42 -11.08
N LEU A 174 -2.23 -19.05 -12.11
CA LEU A 174 -2.47 -18.73 -13.52
C LEU A 174 -3.71 -19.41 -14.10
N SER A 175 -4.42 -20.23 -13.33
CA SER A 175 -5.66 -20.86 -13.80
C SER A 175 -6.74 -19.79 -14.08
N PRO A 176 -7.64 -20.02 -15.05
CA PRO A 176 -8.72 -19.08 -15.38
C PRO A 176 -9.52 -18.61 -14.16
N ARG A 177 -9.89 -19.55 -13.28
CA ARG A 177 -10.69 -19.25 -12.10
C ARG A 177 -9.92 -18.43 -11.08
N ALA A 178 -8.67 -18.78 -10.78
CA ALA A 178 -7.85 -18.04 -9.83
C ALA A 178 -7.59 -16.60 -10.33
N GLN A 179 -7.28 -16.45 -11.61
CA GLN A 179 -7.11 -15.14 -12.24
C GLN A 179 -8.40 -14.32 -12.22
N ALA A 180 -9.56 -14.91 -12.52
CA ALA A 180 -10.83 -14.20 -12.46
C ALA A 180 -11.12 -13.69 -11.03
N VAL A 181 -10.97 -14.55 -10.02
CA VAL A 181 -11.17 -14.17 -8.61
C VAL A 181 -10.20 -13.07 -8.19
N PHE A 182 -8.91 -13.21 -8.51
CA PHE A 182 -7.90 -12.22 -8.17
C PHE A 182 -8.21 -10.87 -8.83
N ALA A 183 -8.52 -10.89 -10.12
CA ALA A 183 -8.81 -9.71 -10.92
C ALA A 183 -10.04 -8.95 -10.41
N THR A 184 -11.15 -9.64 -10.11
CA THR A 184 -12.37 -9.00 -9.60
C THR A 184 -12.24 -8.54 -8.15
N ALA A 185 -11.43 -9.22 -7.34
CA ALA A 185 -11.22 -8.84 -5.94
C ALA A 185 -10.29 -7.63 -5.77
N THR A 186 -9.37 -7.42 -6.73
CA THR A 186 -8.29 -6.42 -6.59
C THR A 186 -8.36 -5.29 -7.61
N GLY A 187 -9.09 -5.49 -8.72
CA GLY A 187 -9.06 -4.59 -9.87
C GLY A 187 -7.83 -4.74 -10.76
N TYR A 188 -6.95 -5.73 -10.53
CA TYR A 188 -5.88 -6.04 -11.48
C TYR A 188 -6.43 -6.57 -12.79
N VAL A 189 -5.67 -6.39 -13.87
CA VAL A 189 -5.95 -7.02 -15.16
C VAL A 189 -5.58 -8.51 -15.06
N PRO A 190 -6.48 -9.44 -15.42
CA PRO A 190 -6.15 -10.87 -15.42
C PRO A 190 -5.09 -11.15 -16.50
N VAL A 191 -4.09 -11.97 -16.16
CA VAL A 191 -2.97 -12.29 -17.08
C VAL A 191 -3.21 -13.53 -17.95
N THR A 192 -4.43 -14.08 -17.92
CA THR A 192 -4.79 -15.27 -18.68
C THR A 192 -6.13 -15.06 -19.36
N GLU A 193 -6.19 -15.27 -20.68
CA GLU A 193 -7.41 -15.02 -21.48
C GLU A 193 -8.60 -15.87 -21.03
N GLY A 194 -8.35 -17.07 -20.50
CA GLY A 194 -9.39 -17.94 -19.96
C GLY A 194 -10.19 -17.30 -18.83
N ALA A 195 -9.56 -16.42 -18.03
CA ALA A 195 -10.25 -15.70 -16.95
C ALA A 195 -11.36 -14.81 -17.49
N LEU A 196 -11.23 -14.30 -18.72
CA LEU A 196 -12.25 -13.47 -19.36
C LEU A 196 -13.52 -14.25 -19.68
N LYS A 197 -13.49 -15.59 -19.68
CA LYS A 197 -14.67 -16.44 -19.90
C LYS A 197 -15.26 -16.95 -18.58
N ASP A 198 -14.60 -16.70 -17.44
CA ASP A 198 -15.07 -17.16 -16.14
C ASP A 198 -16.36 -16.40 -15.73
N PRO A 199 -17.39 -17.10 -15.19
CA PRO A 199 -18.63 -16.45 -14.77
C PRO A 199 -18.43 -15.32 -13.76
N ALA A 200 -17.45 -15.42 -12.84
CA ALA A 200 -17.21 -14.35 -11.86
C ALA A 200 -16.69 -13.09 -12.54
N TYR A 201 -15.78 -13.23 -13.52
CA TYR A 201 -15.32 -12.09 -14.30
C TYR A 201 -16.46 -11.48 -15.12
N GLN A 202 -17.26 -12.30 -15.80
CA GLN A 202 -18.36 -11.82 -16.65
C GLN A 202 -19.41 -11.04 -15.85
N ALA A 203 -19.81 -11.55 -14.67
CA ALA A 203 -20.72 -10.85 -13.78
C ALA A 203 -20.12 -9.51 -13.32
N TYR A 204 -18.87 -9.51 -12.85
CA TYR A 204 -18.20 -8.29 -12.40
C TYR A 204 -18.04 -7.26 -13.53
N ALA A 205 -17.66 -7.69 -14.73
CA ALA A 205 -17.47 -6.80 -15.89
C ALA A 205 -18.78 -6.18 -16.38
N ALA A 206 -19.92 -6.89 -16.25
CA ALA A 206 -21.24 -6.36 -16.58
C ALA A 206 -21.66 -5.25 -15.60
N GLU A 207 -21.36 -5.42 -14.32
CA GLU A 207 -21.62 -4.42 -13.28
C GLU A 207 -20.60 -3.25 -13.33
N ASN A 208 -19.40 -3.51 -13.85
CA ASN A 208 -18.29 -2.56 -13.90
C ASN A 208 -17.77 -2.37 -15.35
N PRO A 209 -18.53 -1.69 -16.23
CA PRO A 209 -18.17 -1.55 -17.64
C PRO A 209 -16.82 -0.82 -17.85
N ASP A 210 -16.46 0.07 -16.94
CA ASP A 210 -15.18 0.79 -16.95
C ASP A 210 -13.98 -0.13 -16.67
N TYR A 211 -14.14 -1.12 -15.79
CA TYR A 211 -13.14 -2.16 -15.59
C TYR A 211 -12.94 -3.00 -16.87
N ALA A 212 -14.03 -3.34 -17.56
CA ALA A 212 -13.95 -4.02 -18.85
C ALA A 212 -13.19 -3.19 -19.89
N THR A 213 -13.32 -1.86 -19.88
CA THR A 213 -12.53 -0.96 -20.73
C THR A 213 -11.03 -1.06 -20.44
N ILE A 214 -10.64 -1.07 -19.16
CA ILE A 214 -9.24 -1.23 -18.73
C ILE A 214 -8.67 -2.58 -19.22
N VAL A 215 -9.42 -3.66 -19.02
CA VAL A 215 -9.02 -5.00 -19.46
C VAL A 215 -8.90 -5.06 -20.99
N ARG A 216 -9.79 -4.41 -21.75
CA ARG A 216 -9.66 -4.31 -23.22
C ARG A 216 -8.41 -3.55 -23.65
N GLN A 217 -8.07 -2.45 -22.97
CA GLN A 217 -6.84 -1.68 -23.28
C GLN A 217 -5.58 -2.53 -23.12
N SER A 218 -5.57 -3.49 -22.19
CA SER A 218 -4.39 -4.34 -21.95
C SER A 218 -3.91 -5.09 -23.19
N ARG A 219 -4.79 -5.34 -24.19
CA ARG A 219 -4.42 -5.96 -25.48
C ARG A 219 -3.43 -5.13 -26.29
N TYR A 220 -3.33 -3.83 -26.00
CA TYR A 220 -2.39 -2.91 -26.64
C TYR A 220 -1.17 -2.61 -25.77
N ALA A 221 -1.03 -3.23 -24.60
CA ALA A 221 0.04 -2.92 -23.67
C ALA A 221 1.42 -3.31 -24.21
N LYS A 222 2.44 -2.60 -23.74
CA LYS A 222 3.85 -2.84 -24.08
C LYS A 222 4.64 -3.17 -22.83
N PHE A 223 5.62 -4.06 -22.97
CA PHE A 223 6.60 -4.32 -21.93
C PHE A 223 7.72 -3.31 -22.00
N GLU A 224 8.31 -3.03 -20.84
CA GLU A 224 9.54 -2.27 -20.76
C GLU A 224 10.75 -3.11 -21.18
N PRO A 225 11.86 -2.48 -21.62
CA PRO A 225 13.11 -3.17 -21.87
C PRO A 225 13.59 -4.01 -20.68
N ALA A 226 13.93 -5.27 -20.95
CA ALA A 226 14.47 -6.20 -19.95
C ALA A 226 16.01 -6.05 -19.85
N LEU A 227 16.47 -4.87 -19.43
CA LEU A 227 17.88 -4.53 -19.26
C LEU A 227 18.17 -4.28 -17.77
N ALA A 228 19.36 -4.65 -17.30
CA ALA A 228 19.74 -4.42 -15.91
C ALA A 228 19.81 -2.92 -15.58
N GLU A 229 20.20 -2.13 -16.57
CA GLU A 229 20.34 -0.67 -16.51
C GLU A 229 18.98 0.05 -16.68
N TRP A 230 17.90 -0.67 -17.02
CA TRP A 230 16.63 -0.05 -17.37
C TRP A 230 16.07 0.84 -16.25
N GLU A 231 16.22 0.43 -14.99
CA GLU A 231 15.73 1.20 -13.85
C GLU A 231 16.42 2.57 -13.77
N GLN A 232 17.74 2.61 -13.93
CA GLN A 232 18.53 3.84 -13.97
C GLN A 232 18.18 4.69 -15.20
N ILE A 233 18.03 4.05 -16.37
CA ILE A 233 17.61 4.75 -17.60
C ILE A 233 16.22 5.39 -17.40
N ARG A 234 15.27 4.66 -16.82
CA ARG A 234 13.89 5.10 -16.64
C ARG A 234 13.78 6.25 -15.64
N PHE A 235 14.34 6.08 -14.44
CA PHE A 235 14.09 7.01 -13.34
C PHE A 235 15.09 8.17 -13.31
N ASP A 236 16.37 7.88 -13.49
CA ASP A 236 17.41 8.90 -13.30
C ASP A 236 17.66 9.69 -14.59
N ILE A 237 17.78 8.99 -15.73
CA ILE A 237 18.11 9.63 -17.00
C ILE A 237 16.84 10.23 -17.63
N LEU A 238 15.87 9.39 -17.99
CA LEU A 238 14.64 9.81 -18.67
C LEU A 238 13.73 10.62 -17.73
N GLY A 239 13.58 10.18 -16.48
CA GLY A 239 12.74 10.87 -15.49
C GLY A 239 13.18 12.31 -15.24
N GLN A 240 14.49 12.55 -15.13
CA GLN A 240 15.03 13.90 -14.97
C GLN A 240 14.81 14.77 -16.21
N ALA A 241 14.99 14.21 -17.41
CA ALA A 241 14.74 14.95 -18.66
C ALA A 241 13.27 15.35 -18.84
N ILE A 242 12.35 14.44 -18.51
CA ILE A 242 10.90 14.74 -18.50
C ILE A 242 10.61 15.86 -17.51
N LYS A 243 11.16 15.79 -16.30
CA LYS A 243 10.98 16.83 -15.27
C LYS A 243 11.52 18.18 -15.72
N GLU A 244 12.68 18.23 -16.35
CA GLU A 244 13.25 19.47 -16.89
C GLU A 244 12.37 20.07 -18.00
N ALA A 245 11.91 19.25 -18.93
CA ALA A 245 11.02 19.68 -20.01
C ALA A 245 9.67 20.20 -19.49
N VAL A 246 9.01 19.46 -18.59
CA VAL A 246 7.70 19.82 -18.02
C VAL A 246 7.78 21.09 -17.17
N LEU A 247 8.92 21.33 -16.50
CA LEU A 247 9.16 22.55 -15.72
C LEU A 247 9.71 23.72 -16.56
N ASN A 248 9.69 23.60 -17.89
CA ASN A 248 10.21 24.60 -18.84
C ASN A 248 11.69 24.98 -18.59
N LYS A 249 12.49 24.05 -18.07
CA LYS A 249 13.93 24.24 -17.81
C LYS A 249 14.81 23.82 -18.98
N ALA A 250 14.26 23.05 -19.92
CA ALA A 250 14.93 22.62 -21.15
C ALA A 250 13.90 22.48 -22.27
N ASP A 251 14.34 22.72 -23.52
CA ASP A 251 13.56 22.34 -24.70
C ASP A 251 13.38 20.81 -24.74
N PRO A 252 12.17 20.28 -25.02
CA PRO A 252 11.93 18.84 -25.02
C PRO A 252 12.83 18.05 -25.97
N LYS A 253 13.14 18.59 -27.16
CA LYS A 253 14.00 17.90 -28.11
C LYS A 253 15.43 17.85 -27.57
N ALA A 254 15.96 18.97 -27.10
CA ALA A 254 17.30 19.02 -26.53
C ALA A 254 17.44 18.11 -25.29
N ALA A 255 16.42 18.06 -24.43
CA ALA A 255 16.39 17.18 -23.26
C ALA A 255 16.43 15.69 -23.66
N LEU A 256 15.65 15.31 -24.68
CA LEU A 256 15.64 13.94 -25.19
C LEU A 256 16.92 13.56 -25.94
N ASP A 257 17.51 14.48 -26.72
CA ASP A 257 18.80 14.24 -27.38
C ASP A 257 19.90 13.97 -26.33
N LYS A 258 19.93 14.75 -25.24
CA LYS A 258 20.83 14.54 -24.09
C LYS A 258 20.56 13.20 -23.40
N THR A 259 19.28 12.86 -23.19
CA THR A 259 18.84 11.60 -22.57
C THR A 259 19.34 10.40 -23.36
N GLN A 260 19.20 10.42 -24.69
CA GLN A 260 19.65 9.35 -25.56
C GLN A 260 21.16 9.14 -25.41
N LYS A 261 21.95 10.20 -25.45
CA LYS A 261 23.41 10.11 -25.28
C LYS A 261 23.80 9.50 -23.93
N LEU A 262 23.16 9.94 -22.84
CA LEU A 262 23.44 9.42 -21.50
C LEU A 262 23.08 7.93 -21.39
N ALA A 263 21.95 7.50 -21.97
CA ALA A 263 21.57 6.10 -22.00
C ALA A 263 22.56 5.27 -22.83
N GLU A 264 23.00 5.76 -23.99
CA GLU A 264 24.02 5.10 -24.82
C GLU A 264 25.37 4.99 -24.12
N ASP A 265 25.80 6.03 -23.40
CA ASP A 265 27.05 6.02 -22.64
C ASP A 265 26.99 5.03 -21.45
N LEU A 266 25.84 4.94 -20.76
CA LEU A 266 25.61 3.94 -19.71
C LEU A 266 25.64 2.51 -20.27
N LEU A 267 24.93 2.26 -21.37
CA LEU A 267 24.90 0.95 -22.03
C LEU A 267 26.26 0.55 -22.60
N ALA A 268 27.10 1.52 -22.97
CA ALA A 268 28.48 1.30 -23.39
C ALA A 268 29.47 1.12 -22.22
N GLY A 269 29.01 1.19 -20.97
CA GLY A 269 29.83 1.06 -19.76
C GLY A 269 30.78 2.24 -19.52
N LYS A 270 30.54 3.40 -20.16
CA LYS A 270 31.35 4.60 -19.98
C LYS A 270 31.00 5.34 -18.68
N THR A 271 29.83 5.05 -18.13
CA THR A 271 29.36 5.55 -16.83
C THR A 271 28.84 4.39 -15.99
N ARG A 272 28.81 4.58 -14.67
CA ARG A 272 28.13 3.71 -13.71
C ARG A 272 27.03 4.50 -13.04
#